data_AF-A0A1G2U7L9-F1
#
_entry.id   AF-A0A1G2U7L9-F1
#
_cell.length_a   1.000
_cell.length_b   1.000
_cell.length_c   1.000
_cell.angle_alpha   90.00
_cell.angle_beta   90.00
_cell.angle_gamma   90.00
#
_symmetry.space_group_name_H-M   'P 1'
#
loop_
_entity.id
_entity.type
_entity.pdbx_description
1 polymer ?
#
loop_
_entity_poly.entity_id
_entity_poly.type
_entity_poly.pdbx_seq_one_letter_code
_entity_poly.pdbx_strand_id
1 'polypeptide(L)'
;MSFFDLFPPPKFLSLATTDAFNTDKGIKFKSGTSANFANGILPDEKAYLFTKSFDNVPKDGLYDAVAFIVEENVPISLKEAVFSYEIIEEDPPAGGGRIKVAVTVVPKSVISEEIKRFESAGITVTSFYTESQAIAREVIPQGDMRVHLIVNLAEKKTGFYIVEKRVVQFSTTINHENGIELREISEIKAKMEEVVGFWASNVGPKAKIERIFLCGARSSKADLVEALKANAMGMQFANTECWLN
;
A
#
# COMPACT_ATOMS: atom_id res chain seq x y z
N MET A 1 18.53 8.50 8.50
CA MET A 1 17.85 9.45 7.60
C MET A 1 18.03 8.94 6.19
N SER A 2 16.98 8.38 5.62
CA SER A 2 16.96 8.03 4.20
C SER A 2 16.69 9.30 3.39
N PHE A 3 17.08 9.31 2.11
CA PHE A 3 16.77 10.40 1.16
C PHE A 3 15.26 10.72 1.09
N PHE A 4 14.39 9.76 1.43
CA PHE A 4 12.94 9.92 1.46
C PHE A 4 12.40 10.65 2.70
N ASP A 5 13.20 10.79 3.77
CA ASP A 5 12.81 11.53 4.98
C ASP A 5 12.92 13.06 4.80
N LEU A 6 13.56 13.52 3.72
CA LEU A 6 13.78 14.93 3.39
C LEU A 6 12.60 15.60 2.67
N PHE A 7 11.62 14.81 2.23
CA PHE A 7 10.43 15.32 1.55
C PHE A 7 9.21 15.07 2.43
N PRO A 8 8.31 16.05 2.61
CA PRO A 8 7.02 15.79 3.23
C PRO A 8 6.31 14.65 2.49
N PRO A 9 5.45 13.84 3.16
CA PRO A 9 4.69 12.81 2.47
C PRO A 9 4.02 13.46 1.26
N PRO A 10 4.13 12.86 0.05
CA PRO A 10 3.57 13.46 -1.14
C PRO A 10 2.09 13.68 -0.89
N LYS A 11 1.64 14.94 -0.88
CA LYS A 11 0.21 15.25 -0.86
C LYS A 11 -0.42 14.50 -2.04
N PHE A 12 -1.41 13.67 -1.75
CA PHE A 12 -2.15 12.92 -2.74
C PHE A 12 -2.94 13.86 -3.64
N LEU A 13 -2.27 14.40 -4.65
CA LEU A 13 -2.94 15.01 -5.78
C LEU A 13 -3.48 13.87 -6.65
N SER A 14 -4.71 13.47 -6.36
CA SER A 14 -5.52 12.69 -7.31
C SER A 14 -5.45 13.39 -8.66
N LEU A 15 -5.45 12.63 -9.77
CA LEU A 15 -5.69 13.19 -11.10
C LEU A 15 -6.88 14.18 -11.09
N ALA A 16 -7.88 13.94 -10.25
CA ALA A 16 -9.03 14.82 -10.02
C ALA A 16 -8.69 16.24 -9.51
N THR A 17 -7.60 16.40 -8.77
CA THR A 17 -7.11 17.69 -8.25
C THR A 17 -6.15 18.39 -9.21
N THR A 18 -5.50 17.66 -10.11
CA THR A 18 -4.52 18.18 -11.07
C THR A 18 -5.13 18.54 -12.43
N ASP A 19 -6.46 18.61 -12.54
CA ASP A 19 -7.16 18.71 -13.83
C ASP A 19 -6.72 17.64 -14.83
N ALA A 20 -6.15 16.54 -14.36
CA ALA A 20 -5.68 15.45 -15.17
C ALA A 20 -6.69 14.30 -15.15
N PHE A 21 -6.80 13.53 -16.22
CA PHE A 21 -7.68 12.37 -16.25
C PHE A 21 -7.09 11.27 -17.11
N ASN A 22 -7.32 10.04 -16.69
CA ASN A 22 -6.86 8.86 -17.39
C ASN A 22 -7.80 8.58 -18.58
N THR A 23 -7.23 8.18 -19.71
CA THR A 23 -7.96 7.77 -20.92
C THR A 23 -7.36 6.47 -21.45
N ASP A 24 -8.09 5.77 -22.31
CA ASP A 24 -7.58 4.55 -22.97
C ASP A 24 -6.27 4.78 -23.74
N LYS A 25 -5.95 6.04 -24.08
CA LYS A 25 -4.76 6.45 -24.84
C LYS A 25 -3.66 7.09 -23.97
N GLY A 26 -3.84 7.18 -22.66
CA GLY A 26 -2.88 7.80 -21.73
C GLY A 26 -3.47 8.91 -20.87
N ILE A 27 -2.61 9.69 -20.23
CA ILE A 27 -3.00 10.77 -19.32
C ILE A 27 -3.26 12.05 -20.13
N LYS A 28 -4.36 12.75 -19.84
CA LYS A 28 -4.67 14.06 -20.41
C LYS A 28 -4.81 15.09 -19.30
N PHE A 29 -4.47 16.33 -19.60
CA PHE A 29 -4.71 17.49 -18.75
C PHE A 29 -5.86 18.34 -19.33
N LYS A 30 -6.65 19.01 -18.47
CA LYS A 30 -7.51 20.11 -18.93
C LYS A 30 -6.63 21.27 -19.41
N SER A 31 -7.23 22.09 -20.28
CA SER A 31 -6.56 23.22 -20.92
C SER A 31 -5.89 24.14 -19.88
N GLY A 32 -4.59 24.39 -20.05
CA GLY A 32 -3.80 25.30 -19.20
C GLY A 32 -2.94 24.63 -18.14
N THR A 33 -3.05 23.31 -17.93
CA THR A 33 -2.29 22.56 -16.93
C THR A 33 -1.27 21.63 -17.56
N SER A 34 -0.06 21.55 -16.99
CA SER A 34 0.97 20.57 -17.37
C SER A 34 1.77 20.13 -16.13
N ALA A 35 2.34 18.93 -16.21
CA ALA A 35 3.30 18.44 -15.21
C ALA A 35 4.47 17.77 -15.94
N ASN A 36 5.69 18.04 -15.49
CA ASN A 36 6.90 17.42 -16.05
C ASN A 36 7.28 16.13 -15.33
N PHE A 37 6.89 16.02 -14.05
CA PHE A 37 7.28 14.91 -13.18
C PHE A 37 6.09 14.43 -12.35
N ALA A 38 6.05 13.12 -12.07
CA ALA A 38 5.04 12.52 -11.21
C ALA A 38 5.59 11.30 -10.46
N ASN A 39 5.00 11.00 -9.31
CA ASN A 39 5.10 9.67 -8.70
C ASN A 39 3.90 8.84 -9.19
N GLY A 40 4.17 7.64 -9.68
CA GLY A 40 3.15 6.70 -10.14
C GLY A 40 2.63 5.84 -9.00
N ILE A 41 1.37 5.42 -9.11
CA ILE A 41 0.77 4.44 -8.22
C ILE A 41 0.42 3.20 -9.05
N LEU A 42 0.88 2.04 -8.59
CA LEU A 42 0.60 0.74 -9.18
C LEU A 42 -0.51 0.04 -8.40
N PRO A 43 -1.46 -0.63 -9.09
CA PRO A 43 -2.45 -1.45 -8.42
C PRO A 43 -1.78 -2.56 -7.61
N ASP A 44 -2.24 -2.79 -6.38
CA ASP A 44 -1.72 -3.86 -5.53
C ASP A 44 -1.85 -5.24 -6.21
N GLU A 45 -2.85 -5.45 -7.06
CA GLU A 45 -3.06 -6.71 -7.79
C GLU A 45 -1.98 -7.00 -8.86
N LYS A 46 -1.22 -5.97 -9.25
CA LYS A 46 -0.09 -6.10 -10.19
C LYS A 46 1.26 -6.26 -9.47
N ALA A 47 1.26 -6.34 -8.14
CA ALA A 47 2.45 -6.47 -7.31
C ALA A 47 2.36 -7.68 -6.37
N TYR A 48 3.51 -8.26 -6.05
CA TYR A 48 3.65 -9.21 -4.96
C TYR A 48 4.21 -8.48 -3.74
N LEU A 49 3.63 -8.76 -2.58
CA LEU A 49 4.07 -8.23 -1.29
C LEU A 49 4.22 -9.38 -0.30
N PHE A 50 5.38 -9.47 0.34
CA PHE A 50 5.61 -10.41 1.43
C PHE A 50 6.60 -9.84 2.44
N THR A 51 6.66 -10.45 3.63
CA THR A 51 7.65 -10.10 4.64
C THR A 51 8.65 -11.23 4.83
N LYS A 52 9.91 -10.88 5.12
CA LYS A 52 10.96 -11.85 5.41
C LYS A 52 11.83 -11.36 6.56
N SER A 53 12.28 -12.29 7.39
CA SER A 53 13.30 -12.04 8.40
C SER A 53 14.61 -12.71 7.98
N PHE A 54 15.71 -11.99 8.19
CA PHE A 54 17.06 -12.43 7.94
C PHE A 54 17.85 -12.35 9.24
N ASP A 55 18.58 -13.41 9.56
CA ASP A 55 19.45 -13.46 10.73
C ASP A 55 20.90 -13.30 10.29
N ASN A 56 21.69 -12.49 11.02
CA ASN A 56 23.13 -12.31 10.79
C ASN A 56 23.53 -11.83 9.38
N VAL A 57 22.64 -11.14 8.67
CA VAL A 57 22.97 -10.58 7.34
C VAL A 57 23.61 -9.20 7.52
N PRO A 58 24.86 -9.00 7.07
CA PRO A 58 25.46 -7.68 7.08
C PRO A 58 24.71 -6.76 6.10
N LYS A 59 24.61 -5.47 6.42
CA LYS A 59 23.73 -4.53 5.71
C LYS A 59 24.02 -4.41 4.21
N ASP A 60 25.29 -4.50 3.84
CA ASP A 60 25.76 -4.49 2.46
C ASP A 60 25.31 -5.73 1.67
N GLY A 61 25.09 -6.86 2.34
CA GLY A 61 24.57 -8.10 1.74
C GLY A 61 23.04 -8.24 1.75
N LEU A 62 22.29 -7.32 2.37
CA LEU A 62 20.84 -7.45 2.52
C LEU A 62 20.11 -7.45 1.17
N TYR A 63 20.57 -6.65 0.20
CA TYR A 63 19.96 -6.61 -1.13
C TYR A 63 20.05 -7.97 -1.83
N ASP A 64 21.22 -8.62 -1.81
CA ASP A 64 21.43 -9.92 -2.43
C ASP A 64 20.64 -11.02 -1.73
N ALA A 65 20.55 -10.96 -0.39
CA ALA A 65 19.72 -11.87 0.40
C ALA A 65 18.23 -11.73 0.04
N VAL A 66 17.73 -10.50 -0.13
CA VAL A 66 16.36 -10.24 -0.57
C VAL A 66 16.16 -10.73 -2.01
N ALA A 67 17.10 -10.46 -2.92
CA ALA A 67 17.03 -10.91 -4.31
C ALA A 67 16.87 -12.44 -4.38
N PHE A 68 17.69 -13.17 -3.62
CA PHE A 68 17.62 -14.63 -3.53
C PHE A 68 16.22 -15.11 -3.09
N ILE A 69 15.66 -14.50 -2.05
CA ILE A 69 14.31 -14.84 -1.58
C ILE A 69 13.24 -14.51 -2.62
N VAL A 70 13.38 -13.42 -3.37
CA VAL A 70 12.45 -13.10 -4.47
C VAL A 70 12.45 -14.20 -5.52
N GLU A 71 13.62 -14.67 -5.96
CA GLU A 71 13.75 -15.75 -6.95
C GLU A 71 13.09 -17.06 -6.46
N GLU A 72 13.14 -17.34 -5.15
CA GLU A 72 12.54 -18.56 -4.58
C GLU A 72 11.03 -18.46 -4.34
N ASN A 73 10.49 -17.27 -4.08
CA ASN A 73 9.13 -17.11 -3.54
C ASN A 73 8.13 -16.45 -4.50
N VAL A 74 8.60 -15.85 -5.59
CA VAL A 74 7.74 -15.13 -6.54
C VAL A 74 7.70 -15.88 -7.87
N PRO A 75 6.53 -16.05 -8.52
CA PRO A 75 6.41 -16.73 -9.80
C PRO A 75 6.89 -15.86 -10.99
N ILE A 76 7.98 -15.11 -10.80
CA ILE A 76 8.61 -14.24 -11.79
C ILE A 76 10.12 -14.28 -11.52
N SER A 77 10.92 -14.56 -12.55
CA SER A 77 12.38 -14.50 -12.42
C SER A 77 12.85 -13.08 -12.10
N LEU A 78 13.94 -12.94 -11.33
CA LEU A 78 14.59 -11.66 -11.03
C LEU A 78 14.92 -10.86 -12.29
N LYS A 79 15.23 -11.52 -13.41
CA LYS A 79 15.51 -10.85 -14.69
C LYS A 79 14.30 -10.09 -15.22
N GLU A 80 13.10 -10.58 -14.96
CA GLU A 80 11.82 -10.00 -15.38
C GLU A 80 11.11 -9.23 -14.28
N ALA A 81 11.73 -9.11 -13.09
CA ALA A 81 11.18 -8.43 -11.93
C ALA A 81 11.92 -7.12 -11.65
N VAL A 82 11.19 -6.18 -11.06
CA VAL A 82 11.74 -5.07 -10.29
C VAL A 82 11.27 -5.26 -8.87
N PHE A 83 12.18 -5.18 -7.91
CA PHE A 83 11.81 -5.28 -6.50
C PHE A 83 12.41 -4.14 -5.69
N SER A 84 11.78 -3.88 -4.56
CA SER A 84 12.27 -3.00 -3.52
C SER A 84 11.93 -3.61 -2.16
N TYR A 85 12.59 -3.13 -1.10
CA TYR A 85 12.25 -3.54 0.25
C TYR A 85 12.30 -2.37 1.23
N GLU A 86 11.47 -2.45 2.26
CA GLU A 86 11.43 -1.51 3.39
C GLU A 86 11.76 -2.27 4.67
N ILE A 87 12.69 -1.74 5.47
CA ILE A 87 13.07 -2.33 6.76
C ILE A 87 11.97 -2.00 7.78
N ILE A 88 11.40 -3.04 8.38
CA ILE A 88 10.38 -2.95 9.43
C ILE A 88 11.07 -2.93 10.80
N GLU A 89 12.04 -3.81 10.99
CA GLU A 89 12.72 -3.99 12.27
C GLU A 89 14.17 -4.39 12.05
N GLU A 90 15.05 -3.88 12.89
CA GLU A 90 16.47 -4.18 12.89
C GLU A 90 16.94 -4.27 14.34
N ASP A 91 17.35 -5.49 14.73
CA ASP A 91 17.93 -5.74 16.05
C ASP A 91 19.42 -5.39 16.07
N PRO A 92 19.97 -4.98 17.23
CA PRO A 92 21.39 -4.69 17.36
C PRO A 92 22.28 -5.90 17.01
N PRO A 93 23.45 -5.68 16.38
CA PRO A 93 24.36 -6.77 15.99
C PRO A 93 24.82 -7.66 17.14
N ALA A 94 24.91 -7.10 18.35
CA ALA A 94 25.43 -7.79 19.54
C ALA A 94 24.62 -9.03 19.99
N GLY A 95 23.43 -9.25 19.44
CA GLY A 95 22.55 -10.39 19.75
C GLY A 95 22.28 -11.35 18.58
N GLY A 96 23.08 -11.31 17.51
CA GLY A 96 22.81 -12.11 16.30
C GLY A 96 21.92 -11.41 15.26
N GLY A 97 21.83 -10.08 15.35
CA GLY A 97 21.23 -9.13 14.41
C GLY A 97 20.18 -9.70 13.44
N ARG A 98 18.90 -9.53 13.78
CA ARG A 98 17.78 -9.85 12.90
C ARG A 98 17.30 -8.61 12.17
N ILE A 99 17.06 -8.75 10.86
CA ILE A 99 16.46 -7.71 10.03
C ILE A 99 15.15 -8.26 9.46
N LYS A 100 14.03 -7.58 9.75
CA LYS A 100 12.72 -7.87 9.15
C LYS A 100 12.45 -6.83 8.06
N VAL A 101 12.12 -7.29 6.86
CA VAL A 101 11.78 -6.43 5.71
C VAL A 101 10.42 -6.79 5.13
N ALA A 102 9.74 -5.79 4.56
CA ALA A 102 8.68 -5.99 3.58
C ALA A 102 9.29 -5.87 2.18
N VAL A 103 9.00 -6.83 1.31
CA VAL A 103 9.51 -6.89 -0.07
C VAL A 103 8.35 -6.71 -1.03
N THR A 104 8.47 -5.76 -1.94
CA THR A 104 7.52 -5.53 -3.03
C THR A 104 8.18 -5.90 -4.34
N VAL A 105 7.50 -6.73 -5.14
CA VAL A 105 7.99 -7.22 -6.43
C VAL A 105 6.95 -6.94 -7.51
N VAL A 106 7.38 -6.36 -8.62
CA VAL A 106 6.52 -5.98 -9.76
C VAL A 106 7.14 -6.50 -11.05
N PRO A 107 6.36 -7.08 -11.98
CA PRO A 107 6.86 -7.41 -13.31
C PRO A 107 7.40 -6.18 -14.04
N LYS A 108 8.55 -6.30 -14.71
CA LYS A 108 9.12 -5.23 -15.56
C LYS A 108 8.15 -4.75 -16.63
N SER A 109 7.32 -5.66 -17.16
CA SER A 109 6.29 -5.33 -18.15
C SER A 109 5.27 -4.33 -17.60
N VAL A 110 4.82 -4.50 -16.35
CA VAL A 110 3.88 -3.58 -15.68
C VAL A 110 4.51 -2.20 -15.52
N ILE A 111 5.73 -2.12 -14.99
CA ILE A 111 6.42 -0.82 -14.83
C ILE A 111 6.61 -0.14 -16.19
N SER A 112 7.05 -0.90 -17.20
CA SER A 112 7.29 -0.36 -18.55
C SER A 112 6.00 0.14 -19.21
N GLU A 113 4.88 -0.55 -19.02
CA GLU A 113 3.57 -0.11 -19.52
C GLU A 113 3.13 1.20 -18.87
N GLU A 114 3.25 1.31 -17.54
CA GLU A 114 2.86 2.52 -16.84
C GLU A 114 3.79 3.69 -17.17
N ILE A 115 5.11 3.49 -17.28
CA ILE A 115 6.05 4.53 -17.75
C ILE A 115 5.62 5.07 -19.12
N LYS A 116 5.34 4.18 -20.08
CA LYS A 116 4.90 4.60 -21.43
C LYS A 116 3.59 5.41 -21.40
N ARG A 117 2.69 5.12 -20.46
CA ARG A 117 1.45 5.89 -20.25
C ARG A 117 1.70 7.31 -19.74
N PHE A 118 2.69 7.50 -18.87
CA PHE A 118 3.11 8.84 -18.42
C PHE A 118 3.89 9.58 -19.52
N GLU A 119 4.79 8.89 -20.21
CA GLU A 119 5.59 9.45 -21.30
C GLU A 119 4.73 9.94 -22.47
N SER A 120 3.63 9.23 -22.79
CA SER A 120 2.69 9.67 -23.84
C SER A 120 2.00 11.00 -23.50
N ALA A 121 2.03 11.41 -22.23
CA ALA A 121 1.54 12.69 -21.74
C ALA A 121 2.67 13.71 -21.49
N GLY A 122 3.92 13.39 -21.85
CA GLY A 122 5.08 14.26 -21.61
C GLY A 122 5.56 14.29 -20.16
N ILE A 123 5.14 13.32 -19.33
CA ILE A 123 5.46 13.25 -17.90
C ILE A 123 6.58 12.23 -17.68
N THR A 124 7.62 12.61 -16.93
CA THR A 124 8.65 11.69 -16.45
C THR A 124 8.29 11.15 -15.07
N VAL A 125 8.20 9.83 -14.93
CA VAL A 125 7.93 9.20 -13.61
C VAL A 125 9.20 9.19 -12.78
N THR A 126 9.13 9.71 -11.55
CA THR A 126 10.28 9.75 -10.62
C THR A 126 10.33 8.57 -9.67
N SER A 127 9.18 8.02 -9.29
CA SER A 127 9.07 6.83 -8.45
C SER A 127 7.73 6.14 -8.64
N PHE A 128 7.65 4.88 -8.22
CA PHE A 128 6.39 4.13 -8.12
C PHE A 128 6.16 3.66 -6.69
N TYR A 129 4.90 3.66 -6.28
CA TYR A 129 4.41 3.03 -5.06
C TYR A 129 3.24 2.10 -5.38
N THR A 130 3.00 1.07 -4.58
CA THR A 130 1.70 0.40 -4.63
C THR A 130 0.62 1.30 -4.01
N GLU A 131 -0.64 1.07 -4.36
CA GLU A 131 -1.78 1.77 -3.76
C GLU A 131 -1.74 1.67 -2.22
N SER A 132 -1.55 0.48 -1.67
CA SER A 132 -1.42 0.26 -0.23
C SER A 132 -0.29 1.08 0.41
N GLN A 133 0.91 1.08 -0.17
CA GLN A 133 2.05 1.85 0.33
C GLN A 133 1.78 3.35 0.30
N ALA A 134 1.23 3.82 -0.80
CA ALA A 134 0.92 5.22 -0.95
C ALA A 134 -0.11 5.62 0.12
N ILE A 135 -1.24 4.89 0.23
CA ILE A 135 -2.32 5.20 1.18
C ILE A 135 -1.82 5.16 2.62
N ALA A 136 -1.02 4.16 2.98
CA ALA A 136 -0.46 4.03 4.32
C ALA A 136 0.36 5.26 4.74
N ARG A 137 1.12 5.85 3.80
CA ARG A 137 1.90 7.06 4.08
C ARG A 137 1.03 8.29 4.34
N GLU A 138 -0.16 8.35 3.75
CA GLU A 138 -1.09 9.47 3.90
C GLU A 138 -1.94 9.34 5.17
N VAL A 139 -2.53 8.16 5.40
CA VAL A 139 -3.53 8.01 6.47
C VAL A 139 -2.94 7.76 7.84
N ILE A 140 -1.73 7.19 7.91
CA ILE A 140 -1.07 6.90 9.19
C ILE A 140 -0.18 8.09 9.58
N PRO A 141 -0.45 8.74 10.73
CA PRO A 141 0.33 9.87 11.20
C PRO A 141 1.82 9.55 11.29
N GLN A 142 2.66 10.55 11.00
CA GLN A 142 4.09 10.43 11.23
C GLN A 142 4.38 10.09 12.70
N GLY A 143 5.32 9.17 12.93
CA GLY A 143 5.68 8.70 14.27
C GLY A 143 4.75 7.63 14.85
N ASP A 144 3.63 7.30 14.22
CA ASP A 144 2.80 6.17 14.65
C ASP A 144 3.43 4.84 14.22
N MET A 145 3.98 4.11 15.19
CA MET A 145 4.72 2.86 14.97
C MET A 145 3.90 1.60 15.20
N ARG A 146 2.62 1.75 15.56
CA ARG A 146 1.73 0.63 15.91
C ARG A 146 1.29 -0.16 14.67
N VAL A 147 0.68 -1.31 14.92
CA VAL A 147 0.04 -2.12 13.89
C VAL A 147 -1.38 -1.61 13.63
N HIS A 148 -1.72 -1.36 12.38
CA HIS A 148 -3.01 -0.84 11.95
C HIS A 148 -3.55 -1.63 10.77
N LEU A 149 -4.87 -1.67 10.65
CA LEU A 149 -5.56 -2.10 9.45
C LEU A 149 -6.08 -0.88 8.70
N ILE A 150 -5.78 -0.77 7.41
CA ILE A 150 -6.41 0.23 6.53
C ILE A 150 -7.46 -0.49 5.69
N VAL A 151 -8.66 0.10 5.61
CA VAL A 151 -9.73 -0.33 4.71
C VAL A 151 -9.99 0.80 3.72
N ASN A 152 -9.52 0.61 2.48
CA ASN A 152 -9.66 1.57 1.39
C ASN A 152 -10.92 1.29 0.57
N LEU A 153 -11.97 2.07 0.80
CA LEU A 153 -13.26 1.99 0.11
C LEU A 153 -13.20 2.77 -1.21
N ALA A 154 -12.52 2.22 -2.21
CA ALA A 154 -12.49 2.75 -3.57
C ALA A 154 -13.80 2.49 -4.32
N GLU A 155 -13.95 3.07 -5.51
CA GLU A 155 -15.20 3.01 -6.27
C GLU A 155 -15.59 1.58 -6.69
N LYS A 156 -14.62 0.85 -7.24
CA LYS A 156 -14.78 -0.50 -7.83
C LYS A 156 -14.14 -1.62 -7.02
N LYS A 157 -13.48 -1.29 -5.91
CA LYS A 157 -12.83 -2.28 -5.07
C LYS A 157 -12.69 -1.78 -3.63
N THR A 158 -12.51 -2.70 -2.70
CA THR A 158 -12.10 -2.39 -1.33
C THR A 158 -10.78 -3.08 -1.03
N GLY A 159 -9.77 -2.29 -0.63
CA GLY A 159 -8.47 -2.79 -0.21
C GLY A 159 -8.36 -2.91 1.30
N PHE A 160 -7.64 -3.94 1.76
CA PHE A 160 -7.37 -4.22 3.17
C PHE A 160 -5.86 -4.36 3.35
N TYR A 161 -5.27 -3.45 4.12
CA TYR A 161 -3.81 -3.35 4.25
C TYR A 161 -3.40 -3.40 5.70
N ILE A 162 -2.47 -4.29 6.04
CA ILE A 162 -1.88 -4.31 7.38
C ILE A 162 -0.57 -3.55 7.34
N VAL A 163 -0.45 -2.58 8.23
CA VAL A 163 0.68 -1.68 8.30
C VAL A 163 1.22 -1.66 9.72
N GLU A 164 2.53 -1.76 9.85
CA GLU A 164 3.24 -1.61 11.13
C GLU A 164 4.48 -0.76 10.87
N LYS A 165 4.78 0.17 11.79
CA LYS A 165 5.91 1.11 11.63
C LYS A 165 5.85 1.86 10.28
N ARG A 166 4.63 2.13 9.80
CA ARG A 166 4.28 2.75 8.50
C ARG A 166 4.75 1.96 7.26
N VAL A 167 5.12 0.69 7.42
CA VAL A 167 5.47 -0.23 6.33
C VAL A 167 4.34 -1.22 6.12
N VAL A 168 3.86 -1.33 4.87
CA VAL A 168 2.80 -2.28 4.51
C VAL A 168 3.37 -3.70 4.49
N GLN A 169 2.73 -4.61 5.22
CA GLN A 169 3.18 -6.00 5.33
C GLN A 169 2.23 -6.99 4.68
N PHE A 170 0.99 -6.58 4.46
CA PHE A 170 -0.04 -7.39 3.83
C PHE A 170 -1.00 -6.50 3.06
N SER A 171 -1.45 -6.98 1.90
CA SER A 171 -2.41 -6.30 1.05
C SER A 171 -3.33 -7.33 0.38
N THR A 172 -4.63 -7.06 0.38
CA THR A 172 -5.63 -7.86 -0.36
C THR A 172 -6.78 -6.95 -0.75
N THR A 173 -7.53 -7.33 -1.80
CA THR A 173 -8.64 -6.54 -2.32
C THR A 173 -9.88 -7.41 -2.57
N ILE A 174 -11.05 -6.79 -2.45
CA ILE A 174 -12.33 -7.30 -2.96
C ILE A 174 -12.75 -6.39 -4.11
N ASN A 175 -13.13 -6.97 -5.25
CA ASN A 175 -13.66 -6.24 -6.38
C ASN A 175 -15.19 -6.17 -6.31
N HIS A 176 -15.74 -5.02 -6.70
CA HIS A 176 -17.15 -4.72 -6.66
C HIS A 176 -17.64 -4.48 -8.08
N GLU A 177 -18.50 -5.35 -8.61
CA GLU A 177 -18.97 -5.26 -10.01
C GLU A 177 -19.85 -4.04 -10.24
N ASN A 178 -20.64 -3.61 -9.23
CA ASN A 178 -21.56 -2.46 -9.32
C ASN A 178 -21.37 -1.42 -8.18
N GLY A 179 -20.24 -1.50 -7.47
CA GLY A 179 -19.91 -0.65 -6.32
C GLY A 179 -20.65 -1.01 -5.02
N ILE A 180 -20.17 -0.46 -3.90
CA ILE A 180 -20.60 -0.73 -2.50
C ILE A 180 -22.09 -0.49 -2.19
N GLU A 181 -22.89 -1.53 -2.42
CA GLU A 181 -24.24 -1.67 -1.86
C GLU A 181 -24.22 -2.26 -0.44
N LEU A 182 -25.37 -2.24 0.26
CA LEU A 182 -25.51 -2.79 1.62
C LEU A 182 -25.08 -4.26 1.74
N ARG A 183 -25.28 -5.04 0.67
CA ARG A 183 -24.86 -6.45 0.60
C ARG A 183 -23.33 -6.61 0.69
N GLU A 184 -22.58 -5.66 0.15
CA GLU A 184 -21.12 -5.68 0.17
C GLU A 184 -20.57 -5.32 1.56
N ILE A 185 -21.37 -4.72 2.46
CA ILE A 185 -20.95 -4.43 3.84
C ILE A 185 -20.63 -5.71 4.61
N SER A 186 -21.49 -6.73 4.48
CA SER A 186 -21.27 -8.02 5.14
C SER A 186 -20.01 -8.71 4.62
N GLU A 187 -19.74 -8.61 3.33
CA GLU A 187 -18.53 -9.17 2.70
C GLU A 187 -17.28 -8.42 3.14
N ILE A 188 -17.33 -7.09 3.18
CA ILE A 188 -16.25 -6.24 3.72
C ILE A 188 -15.97 -6.61 5.17
N LYS A 189 -17.00 -6.76 6.02
CA LYS A 189 -16.83 -7.16 7.43
C LYS A 189 -16.22 -8.54 7.57
N ALA A 190 -16.73 -9.53 6.83
CA ALA A 190 -16.18 -10.88 6.84
C ALA A 190 -14.70 -10.88 6.42
N LYS A 191 -14.33 -10.05 5.42
CA LYS A 191 -12.94 -9.91 5.02
C LYS A 191 -12.08 -9.21 6.06
N MET A 192 -12.60 -8.20 6.75
CA MET A 192 -11.89 -7.58 7.88
C MET A 192 -11.59 -8.61 8.96
N GLU A 193 -12.57 -9.44 9.33
CA GLU A 193 -12.39 -10.52 10.31
C GLU A 193 -11.35 -11.55 9.84
N GLU A 194 -11.41 -11.95 8.57
CA GLU A 194 -10.43 -12.86 7.95
C GLU A 194 -9.02 -12.27 8.02
N VAL A 195 -8.83 -11.01 7.65
CA VAL A 195 -7.52 -10.34 7.64
C VAL A 195 -6.97 -10.17 9.07
N VAL A 196 -7.84 -9.81 10.03
CA VAL A 196 -7.47 -9.71 11.45
C VAL A 196 -7.06 -11.08 11.99
N GLY A 197 -7.82 -12.14 11.68
CA GLY A 197 -7.53 -13.51 12.08
C GLY A 197 -6.25 -14.05 11.46
N PHE A 198 -6.03 -13.79 10.17
CA PHE A 198 -4.79 -14.11 9.45
C PHE A 198 -3.58 -13.47 10.14
N TRP A 199 -3.67 -12.19 10.49
CA TRP A 199 -2.57 -11.47 11.13
C TRP A 199 -2.26 -12.01 12.53
N ALA A 200 -3.28 -12.21 13.34
CA ALA A 200 -3.14 -12.76 14.69
C ALA A 200 -2.48 -14.14 14.68
N SER A 201 -2.81 -14.98 13.68
CA SER A 201 -2.28 -16.32 13.54
C SER A 201 -0.83 -16.35 13.04
N ASN A 202 -0.43 -15.43 12.16
CA ASN A 202 0.88 -15.46 11.50
C ASN A 202 1.99 -14.68 12.23
N VAL A 203 1.65 -13.71 13.07
CA VAL A 203 2.65 -12.82 13.72
C VAL A 203 2.66 -12.97 15.25
N GLY A 204 1.64 -13.64 15.81
CA GLY A 204 1.54 -13.93 17.24
C GLY A 204 0.95 -12.78 18.07
N PRO A 205 0.76 -12.97 19.39
CA PRO A 205 -0.09 -12.12 20.24
C PRO A 205 0.43 -10.70 20.48
N LYS A 206 1.70 -10.39 20.16
CA LYS A 206 2.28 -9.05 20.30
C LYS A 206 1.91 -8.10 19.14
N ALA A 207 1.37 -8.63 18.04
CA ALA A 207 1.02 -7.85 16.86
C ALA A 207 -0.48 -7.52 16.83
N LYS A 208 -1.02 -6.98 17.93
CA LYS A 208 -2.43 -6.59 17.97
C LYS A 208 -2.68 -5.41 17.03
N ILE A 209 -3.73 -5.49 16.21
CA ILE A 209 -4.21 -4.35 15.43
C ILE A 209 -4.79 -3.32 16.40
N GLU A 210 -4.16 -2.15 16.46
CA GLU A 210 -4.50 -1.08 17.40
C GLU A 210 -5.66 -0.22 16.90
N ARG A 211 -5.73 -0.01 15.58
CA ARG A 211 -6.74 0.84 14.96
C ARG A 211 -7.04 0.41 13.53
N ILE A 212 -8.28 0.68 13.12
CA ILE A 212 -8.73 0.57 11.74
C ILE A 212 -8.86 1.98 11.13
N PHE A 213 -8.19 2.23 10.02
CA PHE A 213 -8.33 3.46 9.23
C PHE A 213 -9.28 3.19 8.07
N LEU A 214 -10.39 3.92 7.99
CA LEU A 214 -11.29 3.90 6.84
C LEU A 214 -10.94 5.06 5.93
N CYS A 215 -10.64 4.76 4.66
CA CYS A 215 -10.29 5.76 3.65
C CYS A 215 -10.92 5.45 2.29
N GLY A 216 -10.59 6.24 1.26
CA GLY A 216 -11.15 6.09 -0.09
C GLY A 216 -12.37 6.97 -0.34
N ALA A 217 -12.71 7.18 -1.61
CA ALA A 217 -13.77 8.12 -2.04
C ALA A 217 -15.14 7.85 -1.37
N ARG A 218 -15.40 6.61 -0.95
CA ARG A 218 -16.67 6.21 -0.32
C ARG A 218 -16.64 6.25 1.21
N SER A 219 -15.49 6.53 1.83
CA SER A 219 -15.39 6.74 3.28
C SER A 219 -16.10 8.02 3.75
N SER A 220 -16.49 8.90 2.81
CA SER A 220 -17.34 10.08 3.05
C SER A 220 -18.82 9.73 3.31
N LYS A 221 -19.27 8.52 2.97
CA LYS A 221 -20.66 8.08 3.17
C LYS A 221 -20.89 7.67 4.62
N ALA A 222 -21.50 8.55 5.41
CA ALA A 222 -21.75 8.36 6.84
C ALA A 222 -22.41 7.01 7.16
N ASP A 223 -23.51 6.67 6.46
CA ASP A 223 -24.25 5.42 6.70
C ASP A 223 -23.38 4.16 6.51
N LEU A 224 -22.51 4.16 5.49
CA LEU A 224 -21.59 3.05 5.23
C LEU A 224 -20.55 2.92 6.35
N VAL A 225 -19.98 4.04 6.77
CA VAL A 225 -18.99 4.08 7.83
C VAL A 225 -19.59 3.67 9.17
N GLU A 226 -20.79 4.15 9.49
CA GLU A 226 -21.52 3.76 10.70
C GLU A 226 -21.85 2.27 10.68
N ALA A 227 -22.33 1.76 9.55
CA ALA A 227 -22.61 0.34 9.39
C ALA A 227 -21.35 -0.51 9.55
N LEU A 228 -20.19 -0.08 9.03
CA LEU A 228 -18.91 -0.78 9.21
C LEU A 228 -18.42 -0.74 10.67
N LYS A 229 -18.57 0.40 11.35
CA LYS A 229 -18.20 0.56 12.77
C LYS A 229 -19.11 -0.23 13.71
N ALA A 230 -20.39 -0.37 13.36
CA ALA A 230 -21.34 -1.14 14.14
C ALA A 230 -20.89 -2.61 14.22
N ASN A 231 -20.71 -3.11 15.45
CA ASN A 231 -20.27 -4.47 15.77
C ASN A 231 -18.83 -4.82 15.35
N ALA A 232 -17.96 -3.83 15.13
CA ALA A 232 -16.59 -4.07 14.68
C ALA A 232 -15.62 -4.47 15.81
N MET A 233 -15.81 -5.68 16.36
CA MET A 233 -14.84 -6.40 17.19
C MET A 233 -14.25 -5.63 18.40
N GLY A 234 -14.88 -4.52 18.83
CA GLY A 234 -14.35 -3.65 19.89
C GLY A 234 -13.10 -2.84 19.50
N MET A 235 -12.76 -2.74 18.21
CA MET A 235 -11.59 -2.00 17.72
C MET A 235 -11.88 -0.50 17.52
N GLN A 236 -10.86 0.33 17.69
CA GLN A 236 -10.96 1.78 17.43
C GLN A 236 -10.91 2.06 15.92
N PHE A 237 -11.72 3.02 15.47
CA PHE A 237 -11.74 3.47 14.08
C PHE A 237 -11.27 4.92 13.97
N ALA A 238 -10.50 5.21 12.93
CA ALA A 238 -10.26 6.57 12.43
C ALA A 238 -10.82 6.70 11.02
N ASN A 239 -11.56 7.78 10.76
CA ASN A 239 -11.94 8.16 9.41
C ASN A 239 -10.87 9.09 8.85
N THR A 240 -10.33 8.75 7.69
CA THR A 240 -9.29 9.55 7.03
C THR A 240 -9.59 9.63 5.54
N GLU A 241 -9.99 10.80 5.06
CA GLU A 241 -10.12 11.04 3.62
C GLU A 241 -8.73 11.31 3.04
N CYS A 242 -8.14 10.32 2.38
CA CYS A 242 -6.83 10.45 1.70
C CYS A 242 -6.89 11.23 0.37
N TRP A 243 -8.06 11.74 -0.03
CA TRP A 243 -8.30 12.32 -1.36
C TRP A 243 -8.77 13.79 -1.35
N LEU A 244 -8.87 14.44 -0.17
CA LEU A 244 -9.51 15.76 -0.02
C LEU A 244 -8.62 16.86 0.60
N ASN A 245 -7.29 16.70 0.59
CA ASN A 245 -6.34 17.73 1.09
C ASN A 245 -5.37 18.27 0.05
#